data_AF-A0A1F7VAL8-F1
#
_entry.id   AF-A0A1F7VAL8-F1
#
_cell.length_a   1.000
_cell.length_b   1.000
_cell.length_c   1.000
_cell.angle_alpha   90.00
_cell.angle_beta   90.00
_cell.angle_gamma   90.00
#
_symmetry.space_group_name_H-M   'P 1'
#
loop_
_entity.id
_entity.type
_entity.pdbx_description
1 polymer ?
#
loop_
_entity_poly.entity_id
_entity_poly.type
_entity_poly.pdbx_seq_one_letter_code
_entity_poly.pdbx_strand_id
1 'polypeptide(L)'
;MLIACYNILVKKTINNKPQEFNRTTPPREIGAGFTLIELLVVIGILAILSTMAMAALNSARQKSRQIADQVSLQTIKKATEFMYNDTGKLIFGCPNIDMYQSGSCTAFPYWYIGYPKHGLNQKPPPGPMDPPYAPCDCSWSNAEVNSWAGPYISPDNQLKDSGGMLFVFSRSCAYLNSEYDFKGCSAQSQLLQSYTTLESDAPCLVARGRDMMLRTCDDVVLPLERYQY
;
A
#
# COMPACT_ATOMS: atom_id res chain seq x y z
N MET A 1 40.11 -23.23 0.79
CA MET A 1 39.02 -23.60 -0.14
C MET A 1 39.10 -22.86 -1.48
N LEU A 2 39.42 -21.56 -1.53
CA LEU A 2 39.52 -20.78 -2.78
C LEU A 2 40.67 -21.19 -3.73
N ILE A 3 41.81 -21.66 -3.21
CA ILE A 3 42.97 -22.07 -4.04
C ILE A 3 42.73 -23.41 -4.78
N ALA A 4 41.94 -24.31 -4.19
CA ALA A 4 41.58 -25.58 -4.83
C ALA A 4 40.64 -25.39 -6.03
N CYS A 5 39.79 -24.36 -6.00
CA CYS A 5 38.86 -24.04 -7.09
C CYS A 5 39.59 -23.48 -8.33
N TYR A 6 40.64 -22.68 -8.11
CA TYR A 6 41.43 -22.09 -9.20
C TYR A 6 42.16 -23.16 -10.03
N ASN A 7 42.78 -24.15 -9.38
CA ASN A 7 43.53 -25.20 -10.08
C ASN A 7 42.63 -26.20 -10.86
N ILE A 8 41.37 -26.39 -10.42
CA ILE A 8 40.40 -27.24 -11.11
C ILE A 8 39.90 -26.58 -12.40
N LEU A 9 39.69 -25.26 -12.38
CA LEU A 9 39.22 -24.52 -13.56
C LEU A 9 40.30 -24.42 -14.65
N VAL A 10 41.57 -24.24 -14.29
CA VAL A 10 42.67 -24.13 -15.27
C VAL A 10 42.99 -25.48 -15.95
N LYS A 11 42.86 -26.61 -15.24
CA LYS A 11 43.10 -27.93 -15.85
C LYS A 11 42.04 -28.33 -16.88
N LYS A 12 40.83 -27.76 -16.80
CA LYS A 12 39.73 -28.11 -17.71
C LYS A 12 39.93 -27.53 -19.12
N THR A 13 40.77 -26.53 -19.29
CA THR A 13 40.97 -25.83 -20.57
C THR A 13 41.96 -26.53 -21.52
N ILE A 14 42.75 -27.51 -21.06
CA ILE A 14 43.87 -28.09 -21.85
C ILE A 14 43.52 -29.44 -22.51
N ASN A 15 42.43 -30.10 -22.11
CA ASN A 15 42.08 -31.45 -22.62
C ASN A 15 41.09 -31.49 -23.79
N ASN A 16 40.75 -30.36 -24.41
CA ASN A 16 39.89 -30.37 -25.59
C ASN A 16 40.74 -30.69 -26.83
N LYS A 17 40.69 -31.95 -27.26
CA LYS A 17 41.15 -32.35 -28.60
C LYS A 17 40.48 -31.45 -29.65
N PRO A 18 41.21 -30.94 -30.65
CA PRO A 18 40.59 -30.24 -31.76
C PRO A 18 39.62 -31.20 -32.44
N GLN A 19 38.34 -30.84 -32.45
CA GLN A 19 37.31 -31.56 -33.19
C GLN A 19 37.56 -31.26 -34.66
N GLU A 20 37.95 -32.27 -35.44
CA GLU A 20 38.03 -32.17 -36.90
C GLU A 20 36.65 -31.82 -37.44
N PHE A 21 36.52 -30.60 -37.94
CA PHE A 21 35.30 -30.07 -38.54
C PHE A 21 35.12 -30.69 -39.93
N ASN A 22 34.59 -31.91 -39.97
CA ASN A 22 34.18 -32.56 -41.20
C ASN A 22 33.02 -31.77 -41.83
N ARG A 23 33.32 -30.98 -42.86
CA ARG A 23 32.34 -30.21 -43.64
C ARG A 23 31.54 -31.13 -44.55
N THR A 24 30.66 -31.95 -43.99
CA THR A 24 29.52 -32.44 -44.77
C THR A 24 28.54 -31.29 -44.84
N THR A 25 28.52 -30.55 -45.95
CA THR A 25 27.49 -29.54 -46.22
C THR A 25 26.13 -30.22 -46.10
N PRO A 26 25.28 -29.83 -45.14
CA PRO A 26 23.95 -30.42 -45.04
C PRO A 26 23.20 -30.16 -46.35
N PRO A 27 22.37 -31.11 -46.82
CA PRO A 27 21.51 -30.86 -47.96
C PRO A 27 20.71 -29.59 -47.70
N ARG A 28 20.73 -28.67 -48.66
CA ARG A 28 20.01 -27.41 -48.60
C ARG A 28 18.53 -27.74 -48.48
N GLU A 29 17.98 -27.67 -47.26
CA GLU A 29 16.53 -27.70 -47.09
C GLU A 29 15.97 -26.55 -47.92
N ILE A 30 15.10 -26.89 -48.88
CA ILE A 30 14.38 -25.93 -49.69
C ILE A 30 13.46 -25.20 -48.71
N GLY A 31 13.93 -24.06 -48.19
CA GLY A 31 13.17 -23.25 -47.26
C GLY A 31 11.84 -22.89 -47.90
N ALA A 32 10.76 -23.38 -47.33
CA ALA A 32 9.41 -22.99 -47.72
C ALA A 32 9.29 -21.47 -47.52
N GLY A 33 9.16 -20.73 -48.63
CA GLY A 33 9.00 -19.29 -48.60
C GLY A 33 7.65 -18.93 -47.97
N PHE A 34 7.68 -18.08 -46.95
CA PHE A 34 6.48 -17.56 -46.31
C PHE A 34 5.74 -16.64 -47.29
N THR A 35 4.44 -16.85 -47.49
CA THR A 35 3.67 -16.01 -48.40
C THR A 35 3.32 -14.67 -47.74
N LEU A 36 3.21 -13.60 -48.55
CA LEU A 36 2.78 -12.28 -48.08
C LEU A 36 1.40 -12.33 -47.40
N ILE A 37 0.52 -13.21 -47.87
CA ILE A 37 -0.82 -13.38 -47.31
C ILE A 37 -0.80 -14.09 -45.96
N GLU A 38 0.06 -15.09 -45.75
CA GLU A 38 0.21 -15.74 -44.44
C GLU A 38 0.69 -14.75 -43.39
N LEU A 39 1.63 -13.87 -43.73
CA LEU A 39 2.10 -12.83 -42.81
C LEU A 39 0.98 -11.84 -42.48
N LEU A 40 0.20 -11.45 -43.50
CA LEU A 40 -0.88 -10.47 -43.35
C LEU A 40 -2.02 -11.00 -42.47
N VAL A 41 -2.39 -12.28 -42.60
CA VAL A 41 -3.42 -12.90 -41.74
C VAL A 41 -2.93 -13.00 -40.29
N VAL A 42 -1.66 -13.36 -40.07
CA VAL A 42 -1.10 -13.50 -38.72
C VAL A 42 -1.09 -12.17 -37.98
N ILE A 43 -0.62 -11.09 -38.60
CA ILE A 43 -0.64 -9.77 -37.95
C ILE A 43 -2.09 -9.28 -37.73
N GLY A 44 -3.03 -9.64 -38.62
CA GLY A 44 -4.45 -9.34 -38.46
C GLY A 44 -5.05 -10.02 -37.22
N ILE A 45 -4.76 -11.31 -37.02
CA ILE A 45 -5.23 -12.05 -35.85
C ILE A 45 -4.55 -11.56 -34.57
N LEU A 46 -3.23 -11.29 -34.60
CA LEU A 46 -2.50 -10.75 -33.45
C LEU A 46 -3.04 -9.37 -33.04
N ALA A 47 -3.41 -8.52 -34.00
CA ALA A 47 -4.03 -7.23 -33.71
C ALA A 47 -5.33 -7.41 -32.92
N ILE A 48 -6.24 -8.29 -33.38
CA ILE A 48 -7.51 -8.56 -32.69
C ILE A 48 -7.26 -9.10 -31.28
N LEU A 49 -6.41 -10.13 -31.13
CA LEU A 49 -6.10 -10.72 -29.83
C LEU A 49 -5.45 -9.72 -28.86
N SER A 50 -4.58 -8.83 -29.36
CA SER A 50 -3.92 -7.83 -28.53
C SER A 50 -4.89 -6.82 -27.91
N THR A 51 -5.96 -6.43 -28.62
CA THR A 51 -6.95 -5.47 -28.09
C THR A 51 -7.73 -6.04 -26.91
N MET A 52 -8.15 -7.31 -26.99
CA MET A 52 -8.84 -8.00 -25.91
C MET A 52 -7.92 -8.21 -24.70
N ALA A 53 -6.66 -8.57 -24.96
CA ALA A 53 -5.64 -8.74 -23.92
C ALA A 53 -5.34 -7.43 -23.17
N MET A 54 -5.29 -6.29 -23.87
CA MET A 54 -5.07 -4.97 -23.25
C MET A 54 -6.19 -4.59 -22.28
N ALA A 55 -7.45 -4.81 -22.64
CA ALA A 55 -8.59 -4.54 -21.76
C ALA A 55 -8.52 -5.37 -20.47
N ALA A 56 -8.25 -6.68 -20.60
CA ALA A 56 -8.09 -7.58 -19.46
C ALA A 56 -6.90 -7.19 -18.54
N LEU A 57 -5.77 -6.76 -19.13
CA LEU A 57 -4.59 -6.34 -18.38
C LEU A 57 -4.85 -5.06 -17.56
N ASN A 58 -5.60 -4.11 -18.10
CA ASN A 58 -5.94 -2.88 -17.38
C ASN A 58 -6.78 -3.17 -16.14
N SER A 59 -7.81 -4.03 -16.26
CA SER A 59 -8.61 -4.48 -15.12
C SER A 59 -7.77 -5.28 -14.11
N ALA A 60 -6.88 -6.15 -14.58
CA ALA A 60 -5.98 -6.92 -13.70
C ALA A 60 -5.03 -6.01 -12.90
N ARG A 61 -4.47 -4.97 -13.54
CA ARG A 61 -3.61 -3.98 -12.87
C ARG A 61 -4.38 -3.17 -11.83
N GLN A 62 -5.61 -2.75 -12.13
CA GLN A 62 -6.46 -2.03 -11.18
C GLN A 62 -6.76 -2.89 -9.94
N LYS A 63 -7.13 -4.16 -10.14
CA LYS A 63 -7.36 -5.11 -9.04
C LYS A 63 -6.11 -5.38 -8.22
N SER A 64 -4.94 -5.49 -8.87
CA SER A 64 -3.66 -5.65 -8.17
C SER A 64 -3.34 -4.45 -7.27
N ARG A 65 -3.63 -3.23 -7.73
CA ARG A 65 -3.45 -2.00 -6.93
C ARG A 65 -4.36 -1.99 -5.71
N GLN A 66 -5.63 -2.36 -5.88
CA GLN A 66 -6.58 -2.46 -4.77
C GLN A 66 -6.10 -3.43 -3.70
N ILE A 67 -5.65 -4.63 -4.09
CA ILE A 67 -5.14 -5.63 -3.13
C ILE A 67 -3.91 -5.08 -2.39
N ALA A 68 -3.00 -4.38 -3.08
CA ALA A 68 -1.83 -3.77 -2.44
C ALA A 68 -2.24 -2.72 -1.40
N ASP A 69 -3.24 -1.90 -1.70
CA ASP A 69 -3.78 -0.89 -0.77
C ASP A 69 -4.49 -1.55 0.42
N GLN A 70 -5.24 -2.62 0.19
CA GLN A 70 -5.88 -3.41 1.25
C GLN A 70 -4.86 -3.97 2.24
N VAL A 71 -3.76 -4.56 1.74
CA VAL A 71 -2.68 -5.09 2.58
C VAL A 71 -1.98 -3.98 3.36
N SER A 72 -1.78 -2.82 2.72
CA SER A 72 -1.17 -1.65 3.36
C SER A 72 -2.04 -1.12 4.50
N LEU A 73 -3.36 -1.00 4.29
CA LEU A 73 -4.31 -0.58 5.32
C LEU A 73 -4.30 -1.51 6.54
N GLN A 74 -4.29 -2.83 6.32
CA GLN A 74 -4.20 -3.82 7.40
C GLN A 74 -2.88 -3.72 8.18
N THR A 75 -1.78 -3.42 7.48
CA THR A 75 -0.47 -3.23 8.11
C THR A 75 -0.47 -1.98 8.99
N ILE A 76 -1.04 -0.87 8.51
CA ILE A 76 -1.15 0.39 9.25
C ILE A 76 -2.05 0.21 10.49
N LYS A 77 -3.15 -0.53 10.35
CA LYS A 77 -4.04 -0.87 11.46
C LYS A 77 -3.26 -1.55 12.59
N LYS A 78 -2.58 -2.66 12.28
CA LYS A 78 -1.76 -3.39 13.28
C LYS A 78 -0.66 -2.52 13.89
N ALA A 79 -0.02 -1.68 13.08
CA ALA A 79 0.99 -0.75 13.57
C ALA A 79 0.42 0.24 14.61
N THR A 80 -0.82 0.70 14.39
CA THR A 80 -1.51 1.60 15.32
C THR A 80 -1.87 0.88 16.62
N GLU A 81 -2.29 -0.39 16.54
CA GLU A 81 -2.58 -1.22 17.72
C GLU A 81 -1.33 -1.46 18.57
N PHE A 82 -0.19 -1.78 17.95
CA PHE A 82 1.07 -1.94 18.68
C PHE A 82 1.51 -0.64 19.36
N MET A 83 1.42 0.49 18.66
CA MET A 83 1.73 1.79 19.25
C MET A 83 0.83 2.13 20.44
N TYR A 84 -0.47 1.82 20.34
CA TYR A 84 -1.39 2.05 21.45
C TYR A 84 -1.02 1.21 22.66
N ASN A 85 -0.65 -0.06 22.47
CA ASN A 85 -0.21 -0.93 23.57
C ASN A 85 1.04 -0.40 24.28
N ASP A 86 1.97 0.23 23.54
CA ASP A 86 3.22 0.75 24.09
C ASP A 86 3.06 2.12 24.77
N THR A 87 2.23 2.99 24.19
CA THR A 87 2.16 4.40 24.59
C THR A 87 0.87 4.77 25.31
N GLY A 88 -0.16 3.92 25.24
CA GLY A 88 -1.52 4.27 25.66
C GLY A 88 -2.14 5.41 24.84
N LYS A 89 -1.49 5.81 23.74
CA LYS A 89 -1.92 6.89 22.86
C LYS A 89 -2.29 6.36 21.50
N LEU A 90 -3.30 7.00 20.96
CA LEU A 90 -3.66 6.88 19.56
C LEU A 90 -2.64 7.61 18.70
N ILE A 91 -2.77 7.43 17.38
CA ILE A 91 -2.07 8.31 16.44
C ILE A 91 -2.35 9.76 16.83
N PHE A 92 -1.39 10.63 16.56
CA PHE A 92 -1.40 12.04 16.97
C PHE A 92 -1.17 12.32 18.46
N GLY A 93 -0.96 11.30 19.31
CA GLY A 93 -0.78 11.51 20.76
C GLY A 93 -2.10 11.79 21.49
N CYS A 94 -3.23 11.41 20.89
CA CYS A 94 -4.53 11.57 21.51
C CYS A 94 -4.82 10.41 22.49
N PRO A 95 -5.45 10.66 23.65
CA PRO A 95 -5.78 9.61 24.62
C PRO A 95 -6.99 8.75 24.19
N ASN A 96 -7.94 9.34 23.46
CA ASN A 96 -9.14 8.69 22.93
C ASN A 96 -9.66 9.49 21.71
N ILE A 97 -10.70 8.98 21.06
CA ILE A 97 -11.36 9.67 19.92
C ILE A 97 -12.40 10.71 20.36
N ASP A 98 -12.84 10.66 21.62
CA ASP A 98 -13.90 11.52 22.16
C ASP A 98 -13.45 12.96 22.39
N MET A 99 -12.13 13.20 22.41
CA MET A 99 -11.54 14.54 22.47
C MET A 99 -11.91 15.43 21.27
N TYR A 100 -12.65 14.90 20.31
CA TYR A 100 -13.26 15.63 19.19
C TYR A 100 -14.67 16.21 19.53
N GLN A 101 -15.38 15.71 20.54
CA GLN A 101 -16.76 16.14 20.85
C GLN A 101 -16.86 17.51 21.55
N SER A 102 -15.77 18.08 22.06
CA SER A 102 -15.82 19.34 22.84
C SER A 102 -15.99 20.62 22.00
N GLY A 103 -16.26 20.51 20.69
CA GLY A 103 -16.48 21.68 19.83
C GLY A 103 -15.24 22.55 19.60
N SER A 104 -14.11 22.23 20.23
CA SER A 104 -12.84 22.89 19.94
C SER A 104 -12.27 22.38 18.63
N CYS A 105 -12.33 21.08 18.33
CA CYS A 105 -11.55 20.38 17.31
C CYS A 105 -12.12 20.48 15.87
N THR A 106 -12.06 21.65 15.24
CA THR A 106 -12.50 21.86 13.83
C THR A 106 -11.39 21.69 12.79
N ALA A 107 -10.35 20.91 13.08
CA ALA A 107 -9.27 20.67 12.13
C ALA A 107 -9.60 19.48 11.21
N PHE A 108 -9.51 19.77 9.91
CA PHE A 108 -9.79 18.97 8.72
C PHE A 108 -9.91 17.44 8.90
N PRO A 109 -10.88 16.78 8.26
CA PRO A 109 -11.11 15.33 8.35
C PRO A 109 -10.02 14.47 7.66
N TYR A 110 -8.84 15.05 7.37
CA TYR A 110 -7.78 14.45 6.57
C TYR A 110 -6.43 14.51 7.27
N TRP A 111 -6.16 13.54 8.12
CA TRP A 111 -4.86 13.43 8.73
C TRP A 111 -3.99 12.45 7.96
N TYR A 112 -3.08 12.99 7.16
CA TYR A 112 -2.14 12.20 6.39
C TYR A 112 -1.14 11.50 7.31
N ILE A 113 -1.19 10.18 7.37
CA ILE A 113 -0.24 9.41 8.18
C ILE A 113 1.18 9.53 7.59
N GLY A 114 2.19 9.62 8.46
CA GLY A 114 3.61 9.56 8.07
C GLY A 114 4.50 10.72 8.48
N TYR A 115 3.94 11.76 9.07
CA TYR A 115 4.71 12.76 9.80
C TYR A 115 5.18 12.21 11.17
N PRO A 116 6.33 12.65 11.70
CA PRO A 116 6.87 12.14 12.96
C PRO A 116 5.90 12.19 14.15
N LYS A 117 5.04 13.22 14.21
CA LYS A 117 4.08 13.39 15.30
C LYS A 117 2.97 12.33 15.35
N HIS A 118 2.85 11.49 14.31
CA HIS A 118 1.94 10.34 14.32
C HIS A 118 2.45 9.18 15.16
N GLY A 119 3.75 9.10 15.42
CA GLY A 119 4.36 8.01 16.19
C GLY A 119 4.42 6.65 15.48
N LEU A 120 3.98 6.53 14.21
CA LEU A 120 3.96 5.22 13.53
C LEU A 120 5.34 4.80 13.01
N ASN A 121 5.98 5.65 12.21
CA ASN A 121 7.25 5.36 11.53
C ASN A 121 8.46 6.05 12.16
N GLN A 122 8.23 7.01 13.07
CA GLN A 122 9.27 7.80 13.71
C GLN A 122 8.86 8.09 15.15
N LYS A 123 9.87 8.21 16.04
CA LYS A 123 9.65 8.56 17.44
C LYS A 123 9.02 9.97 17.51
N PRO A 124 7.86 10.13 18.14
CA PRO A 124 7.18 11.42 18.17
C PRO A 124 7.93 12.40 19.08
N PRO A 125 8.03 13.69 18.71
CA PRO A 125 8.56 14.71 19.60
C PRO A 125 7.57 14.97 20.75
N PRO A 126 8.05 15.16 22.00
CA PRO A 126 7.19 15.53 23.12
C PRO A 126 6.61 16.94 22.92
N GLY A 127 5.40 17.15 23.42
CA GLY A 127 4.69 18.42 23.35
C GLY A 127 3.38 18.36 22.55
N PRO A 128 2.70 19.50 22.42
CA PRO A 128 1.47 19.61 21.65
C PRO A 128 1.75 19.45 20.15
N MET A 129 0.72 19.06 19.40
CA MET A 129 0.78 19.15 17.94
C MET A 129 0.82 20.62 17.50
N ASP A 130 1.96 21.08 16.94
CA ASP A 130 2.06 22.47 16.44
C ASP A 130 0.85 22.94 15.58
N PRO A 131 0.37 24.19 15.78
CA PRO A 131 -0.67 24.82 14.97
C PRO A 131 -0.30 24.92 13.48
N PRO A 132 -1.27 25.01 12.53
CA PRO A 132 -2.62 25.58 12.68
C PRO A 132 -3.78 24.57 12.84
N TYR A 133 -3.50 23.31 13.17
CA TYR A 133 -4.47 22.22 13.04
C TYR A 133 -4.77 21.43 14.34
N ALA A 134 -4.62 21.99 15.53
CA ALA A 134 -4.96 21.25 16.75
C ALA A 134 -5.72 22.11 17.75
N PRO A 135 -7.05 21.96 17.80
CA PRO A 135 -7.81 22.44 18.94
C PRO A 135 -8.08 21.31 19.97
N CYS A 136 -7.46 20.15 19.77
CA CYS A 136 -7.49 19.00 20.66
C CYS A 136 -6.26 19.01 21.56
N ASP A 137 -6.40 18.60 22.82
CA ASP A 137 -5.30 18.37 23.78
C ASP A 137 -4.41 17.15 23.41
N CYS A 138 -4.30 16.82 22.12
CA CYS A 138 -3.44 15.75 21.62
C CYS A 138 -1.99 16.20 21.78
N SER A 139 -1.27 15.49 22.64
CA SER A 139 0.10 15.81 22.96
C SER A 139 0.82 14.54 23.39
N TRP A 140 2.12 14.53 23.12
CA TRP A 140 3.01 13.48 23.56
C TRP A 140 3.70 13.92 24.85
N SER A 141 3.46 13.24 25.95
CA SER A 141 4.22 13.46 27.18
C SER A 141 5.59 12.77 27.08
N ASN A 142 6.58 13.25 27.85
CA ASN A 142 7.89 12.60 27.89
C ASN A 142 7.80 11.12 28.33
N ALA A 143 6.83 10.78 29.18
CA ALA A 143 6.62 9.40 29.61
C ALA A 143 6.19 8.49 28.44
N GLU A 144 5.24 8.95 27.63
CA GLU A 144 4.73 8.22 26.46
C GLU A 144 5.77 8.12 25.34
N VAL A 145 6.53 9.19 25.12
CA VAL A 145 7.65 9.19 24.17
C VAL A 145 8.75 8.22 24.61
N ASN A 146 8.93 8.03 25.92
CA ASN A 146 9.89 7.08 26.45
C ASN A 146 9.39 5.63 26.39
N SER A 147 8.07 5.40 26.45
CA SER A 147 7.49 4.07 26.30
C SER A 147 7.33 3.64 24.84
N TRP A 148 7.46 4.56 23.88
CA TRP A 148 7.45 4.27 22.46
C TRP A 148 8.56 3.28 22.05
N ALA A 149 8.18 2.12 21.50
CA ALA A 149 9.11 1.06 21.09
C ALA A 149 9.22 0.85 19.56
N GLY A 150 8.64 1.76 18.77
CA GLY A 150 8.65 1.69 17.31
C GLY A 150 10.05 1.76 16.68
N PRO A 151 10.13 1.85 15.33
CA PRO A 151 9.03 2.14 14.41
C PRO A 151 8.10 0.93 14.22
N TYR A 152 6.79 1.18 14.26
CA TYR A 152 5.75 0.15 14.08
C TYR A 152 5.48 -0.18 12.61
N ILE A 153 5.95 0.68 11.71
CA ILE A 153 5.89 0.52 10.27
C ILE A 153 7.21 0.98 9.66
N SER A 154 7.70 0.28 8.64
CA SER A 154 8.98 0.60 8.01
C SER A 154 9.00 2.07 7.53
N PRO A 155 10.09 2.81 7.75
CA PRO A 155 10.29 4.15 7.19
C PRO A 155 10.19 4.17 5.65
N ASP A 156 10.54 3.05 5.00
CA ASP A 156 10.50 2.90 3.54
C ASP A 156 9.08 2.64 3.02
N ASN A 157 8.19 2.18 3.88
CA ASN A 157 6.80 1.95 3.51
C ASN A 157 6.12 3.31 3.52
N GLN A 158 6.27 4.05 2.41
CA GLN A 158 5.93 5.46 2.16
C GLN A 158 4.55 5.94 2.64
N LEU A 159 3.75 5.10 3.30
CA LEU A 159 2.42 5.35 3.83
C LEU A 159 1.52 5.99 2.77
N LYS A 160 1.79 5.60 1.52
CA LYS A 160 1.10 6.02 0.32
C LYS A 160 0.33 4.84 -0.23
N ASP A 161 -0.84 5.13 -0.74
CA ASP A 161 -1.60 4.20 -1.55
C ASP A 161 -0.97 4.01 -2.94
N SER A 162 -1.56 3.13 -3.73
CA SER A 162 -1.20 2.82 -5.11
C SER A 162 -1.33 4.02 -6.06
N GLY A 163 -2.04 5.07 -5.65
CA GLY A 163 -2.14 6.36 -6.32
C GLY A 163 -1.00 7.32 -5.98
N GLY A 164 -0.19 7.01 -4.95
CA GLY A 164 0.89 7.86 -4.45
C GLY A 164 0.44 8.88 -3.41
N MET A 165 -0.80 8.81 -2.94
CA MET A 165 -1.35 9.70 -1.91
C MET A 165 -1.17 9.10 -0.54
N LEU A 166 -0.83 9.92 0.47
CA LEU A 166 -0.72 9.44 1.84
C LEU A 166 -2.07 8.90 2.31
N PHE A 167 -2.06 7.77 3.04
CA PHE A 167 -3.28 7.27 3.69
C PHE A 167 -3.78 8.32 4.69
N VAL A 168 -5.09 8.29 4.90
CA VAL A 168 -5.76 9.27 5.74
C VAL A 168 -6.45 8.56 6.89
N PHE A 169 -6.30 9.07 8.10
CA PHE A 169 -7.18 8.72 9.20
C PHE A 169 -8.35 9.70 9.25
N SER A 170 -9.58 9.20 9.28
CA SER A 170 -10.81 10.00 9.34
C SER A 170 -11.66 9.54 10.52
N ARG A 171 -12.28 10.50 11.23
CA ARG A 171 -13.14 10.21 12.38
C ARG A 171 -14.43 9.50 12.00
N SER A 172 -15.10 9.94 10.94
CA SER A 172 -16.45 9.47 10.63
C SER A 172 -16.53 8.66 9.34
N CYS A 173 -15.42 8.48 8.63
CA CYS A 173 -15.38 8.09 7.21
C CYS A 173 -16.16 9.03 6.28
N ALA A 174 -17.26 9.66 6.71
CA ALA A 174 -18.27 10.44 6.01
C ALA A 174 -17.78 11.67 5.25
N TYR A 175 -16.58 12.17 5.50
CA TYR A 175 -16.18 13.50 5.04
C TYR A 175 -14.86 13.50 4.28
N LEU A 176 -14.68 12.63 3.28
CA LEU A 176 -13.53 12.77 2.37
C LEU A 176 -13.75 13.64 1.12
N ASN A 177 -14.95 14.20 0.98
CA ASN A 177 -15.44 15.24 0.05
C ASN A 177 -16.97 15.03 -0.12
N SER A 178 -17.73 16.06 -0.48
CA SER A 178 -19.19 15.98 -0.64
C SER A 178 -19.69 15.14 -1.82
N GLU A 179 -18.80 14.36 -2.47
CA GLU A 179 -19.06 13.57 -3.68
C GLU A 179 -19.21 12.06 -3.38
N TYR A 180 -18.87 11.63 -2.15
CA TYR A 180 -18.88 10.23 -1.74
C TYR A 180 -19.63 10.12 -0.41
N ASP A 181 -20.64 9.24 -0.33
CA ASP A 181 -21.32 8.94 0.93
C ASP A 181 -20.64 7.75 1.59
N PHE A 182 -20.28 7.91 2.85
CA PHE A 182 -19.65 6.87 3.63
C PHE A 182 -20.63 6.46 4.72
N LYS A 183 -21.31 5.32 4.54
CA LYS A 183 -22.01 4.69 5.67
C LYS A 183 -20.98 4.43 6.77
N GLY A 184 -21.11 4.99 7.97
CA GLY A 184 -20.13 4.84 9.05
C GLY A 184 -19.70 3.38 9.27
N CYS A 185 -18.46 3.17 9.75
CA CYS A 185 -18.06 1.85 10.25
C CYS A 185 -18.97 1.48 11.44
N SER A 186 -19.46 0.23 11.49
CA SER A 186 -20.32 -0.25 12.59
C SER A 186 -19.62 -0.11 13.94
N ALA A 187 -20.40 0.08 15.02
CA ALA A 187 -19.91 0.31 16.38
C ALA A 187 -19.22 -0.90 17.06
N GLN A 188 -18.75 -1.91 16.32
CA GLN A 188 -18.30 -3.21 16.85
C GLN A 188 -16.85 -3.63 16.49
N SER A 189 -15.99 -2.76 15.92
CA SER A 189 -14.58 -3.08 15.66
C SER A 189 -13.77 -3.47 16.89
N GLN A 190 -12.80 -4.37 16.70
CA GLN A 190 -11.75 -4.63 17.69
C GLN A 190 -10.78 -3.44 17.88
N LEU A 191 -10.69 -2.52 16.90
CA LEU A 191 -10.10 -1.21 17.15
C LEU A 191 -10.89 -0.46 18.23
N LEU A 192 -12.23 -0.52 18.27
CA LEU A 192 -13.08 0.25 19.19
C LEU A 192 -13.02 -0.16 20.66
N GLN A 193 -12.42 -1.29 21.03
CA GLN A 193 -12.30 -1.62 22.46
C GLN A 193 -11.40 -0.63 23.22
N SER A 194 -10.51 0.08 22.51
CA SER A 194 -9.73 1.21 23.04
C SER A 194 -10.33 2.59 22.74
N TYR A 195 -11.48 2.68 22.05
CA TYR A 195 -12.12 3.93 21.60
C TYR A 195 -13.60 3.86 21.97
N THR A 196 -13.88 3.93 23.26
CA THR A 196 -15.22 3.81 23.80
C THR A 196 -16.02 5.08 23.50
N THR A 197 -17.23 4.92 22.94
CA THR A 197 -18.35 5.90 22.87
C THR A 197 -18.50 6.74 21.59
N LEU A 198 -19.03 6.15 20.51
CA LEU A 198 -19.97 6.84 19.60
C LEU A 198 -20.77 5.82 18.79
N GLU A 199 -22.08 5.93 18.86
CA GLU A 199 -23.06 4.98 18.32
C GLU A 199 -23.39 5.23 16.83
N SER A 200 -22.78 6.24 16.19
CA SER A 200 -23.08 6.57 14.78
C SER A 200 -21.93 6.37 13.79
N ASP A 201 -20.67 6.68 14.13
CA ASP A 201 -19.57 6.59 13.18
C ASP A 201 -18.22 6.28 13.87
N ALA A 202 -17.67 5.10 13.61
CA ALA A 202 -16.32 4.73 14.05
C ALA A 202 -15.23 5.27 13.09
N PRO A 203 -14.00 5.53 13.58
CA PRO A 203 -12.91 6.03 12.74
C PRO A 203 -12.46 5.00 11.71
N CYS A 204 -11.96 5.47 10.58
CA CYS A 204 -11.37 4.61 9.56
C CYS A 204 -10.10 5.16 8.96
N LEU A 205 -9.30 4.23 8.45
CA LEU A 205 -8.19 4.51 7.55
C LEU A 205 -8.68 4.42 6.11
N VAL A 206 -8.28 5.40 5.29
CA VAL A 206 -8.68 5.49 3.89
C VAL A 206 -7.47 5.60 2.97
N ALA A 207 -7.52 4.81 1.91
CA ALA A 207 -6.70 4.90 0.71
C ALA A 207 -7.53 5.62 -0.37
N ARG A 208 -6.98 6.64 -1.03
CA ARG A 208 -7.71 7.36 -2.08
C ARG A 208 -7.53 6.72 -3.46
N GLY A 209 -6.38 6.08 -3.68
CA GLY A 209 -6.02 5.47 -4.95
C GLY A 209 -6.06 6.45 -6.12
N ARG A 210 -5.70 5.98 -7.32
CA ARG A 210 -5.89 6.75 -8.56
C ARG A 210 -7.30 6.56 -9.14
N ASP A 211 -7.80 5.34 -9.05
CA ASP A 211 -9.00 4.89 -9.77
C ASP A 211 -10.14 4.46 -8.83
N MET A 212 -9.86 4.34 -7.53
CA MET A 212 -10.82 3.86 -6.52
C MET A 212 -10.34 4.24 -5.13
N MET A 213 -11.26 4.67 -4.27
CA MET A 213 -10.99 4.85 -2.86
C MET A 213 -11.34 3.56 -2.10
N LEU A 214 -10.52 3.18 -1.11
CA LEU A 214 -10.74 2.05 -0.23
C LEU A 214 -10.72 2.52 1.22
N ARG A 215 -11.56 1.94 2.07
CA ARG A 215 -11.52 2.19 3.51
C ARG A 215 -11.44 0.89 4.28
N THR A 216 -10.83 0.91 5.46
CA THR A 216 -10.92 -0.21 6.41
C THR A 216 -11.78 0.16 7.62
N CYS A 217 -12.78 -0.68 7.87
CA CYS A 217 -13.64 -0.71 9.05
C CYS A 217 -13.53 -2.11 9.64
N ASP A 218 -13.32 -2.28 10.94
CA ASP A 218 -13.58 -3.57 11.62
C ASP A 218 -12.97 -4.80 10.92
N ASP A 219 -11.70 -4.69 10.47
CA ASP A 219 -10.95 -5.73 9.73
C ASP A 219 -11.42 -5.99 8.28
N VAL A 220 -12.49 -5.34 7.85
CA VAL A 220 -13.02 -5.42 6.49
C VAL A 220 -12.53 -4.23 5.69
N VAL A 221 -11.90 -4.49 4.53
CA VAL A 221 -11.59 -3.44 3.56
C VAL A 221 -12.70 -3.39 2.52
N LEU A 222 -13.34 -2.23 2.41
CA LEU A 222 -14.49 -2.01 1.53
C LEU A 222 -14.12 -1.10 0.36
N PRO A 223 -14.54 -1.43 -0.88
CA PRO A 223 -14.49 -0.47 -1.98
C PRO A 223 -15.47 0.67 -1.72
N LEU A 224 -15.08 1.89 -2.08
CA LEU A 224 -15.96 3.05 -2.02
C LEU A 224 -16.71 3.19 -3.35
N GLU A 225 -18.04 3.09 -3.29
CA GLU A 225 -18.90 3.38 -4.42
C GLU A 225 -19.10 4.90 -4.53
N ARG A 226 -18.80 5.46 -5.70
CA ARG A 226 -19.01 6.89 -6.00
C ARG A 226 -20.52 7.11 -6.19
N TYR A 227 -21.11 8.14 -5.57
CA TYR A 227 -22.48 8.52 -5.87
C TYR A 227 -22.57 8.90 -7.35
N GLN A 228 -23.38 8.17 -8.13
CA GLN A 228 -23.91 8.70 -9.38
C GLN A 228 -25.20 9.43 -9.00
N TYR A 229 -25.13 10.76 -8.90
CA TYR A 229 -26.33 11.61 -8.90
C TYR A 229 -26.90 11.70 -10.33
#